data_AF-A0A6V8MME5-F1
#
_entry.id   AF-A0A6V8MME5-F1
#
_cell.length_a   1.000
_cell.length_b   1.000
_cell.length_c   1.000
_cell.angle_alpha   90.00
_cell.angle_beta   90.00
_cell.angle_gamma   90.00
#
_symmetry.space_group_name_H-M   'P 1'
#
loop_
_entity.id
_entity.type
_entity.pdbx_description
1 polymer ?
#
loop_
_entity_poly.entity_id
_entity_poly.type
_entity_poly.pdbx_seq_one_letter_code
_entity_poly.pdbx_strand_id
1 'polypeptide(L)'
;MKKSEKEQGSALERIASEQAMRQRIAAITQELNQVGDVQALKIKAADARTRLESFIHRRGGIEQDITGRDGEDLKALKENLQESSAAAMSAAELEGRLRAELSDLQTRLNAFTFSASLAEVKDHQMMVASSTIRVNALEKAIQEQSQMISQNSGPNLEEISQRRESLLADAAMGIDVAEQLGEVEREIQLQEMDRSLCSKRVADADQCIKGLSLKLESEKATLTDLKQTGQALLLHFLKAEAESAGAEFVKAGQELKEGYMRLLGLDALINKLAPGQKVLGFYPRCPEVPVFDLKAFAGQESGRGTGLMISRTSFNPLAALADIEQRIKDLGLNL
;
A
#
# COMPACT_ATOMS: atom_id res chain seq x y z
N MET A 1 20.73 2.43 -25.17
CA MET A 1 20.34 2.71 -23.77
C MET A 1 20.14 1.41 -22.99
N LYS A 2 21.18 0.55 -22.83
CA LYS A 2 21.08 -0.77 -22.17
C LYS A 2 21.92 -0.89 -20.88
N LYS A 3 22.29 0.23 -20.25
CA LYS A 3 23.19 0.24 -19.08
C LYS A 3 22.48 0.41 -17.72
N SER A 4 21.16 0.58 -17.64
CA SER A 4 20.50 0.88 -16.36
C SER A 4 19.83 -0.31 -15.65
N GLU A 5 19.65 -1.47 -16.31
CA GLU A 5 18.90 -2.58 -15.69
C GLU A 5 19.71 -3.41 -14.69
N LYS A 6 21.05 -3.35 -14.75
CA LYS A 6 21.93 -4.12 -13.84
C LYS A 6 22.24 -3.44 -12.50
N GLU A 7 21.91 -2.14 -12.37
CA GLU A 7 22.13 -1.37 -11.13
C GLU A 7 20.82 -1.11 -10.37
N GLN A 8 19.68 -1.45 -10.98
CA GLN A 8 18.39 -1.37 -10.33
C GLN A 8 18.15 -2.71 -9.65
N GLY A 9 18.08 -2.72 -8.32
CA GLY A 9 17.92 -3.90 -7.51
C GLY A 9 16.68 -4.77 -7.83
N SER A 10 16.40 -5.76 -6.99
CA SER A 10 15.26 -6.67 -7.15
C SER A 10 13.95 -5.91 -7.45
N ALA A 11 13.02 -6.49 -8.22
CA ALA A 11 11.70 -5.91 -8.42
C ALA A 11 11.02 -5.48 -7.10
N LEU A 12 11.23 -6.24 -6.04
CA LEU A 12 10.70 -5.94 -4.71
C LEU A 12 11.37 -4.69 -4.10
N GLU A 13 12.68 -4.51 -4.28
CA GLU A 13 13.40 -3.32 -3.81
C GLU A 13 12.95 -2.06 -4.55
N ARG A 14 12.66 -2.20 -5.86
CA ARG A 14 12.10 -1.12 -6.67
C ARG A 14 10.69 -0.73 -6.21
N ILE A 15 9.83 -1.70 -5.95
CA ILE A 15 8.48 -1.45 -5.40
C ILE A 15 8.59 -0.80 -4.02
N ALA A 16 9.49 -1.29 -3.15
CA ALA A 16 9.72 -0.72 -1.84
C ALA A 16 10.20 0.74 -1.92
N SER A 17 11.11 1.04 -2.86
CA SER A 17 11.56 2.41 -3.12
C SER A 17 10.42 3.32 -3.58
N GLU A 18 9.57 2.84 -4.49
CA GLU A 18 8.38 3.58 -4.93
C GLU A 18 7.41 3.85 -3.77
N GLN A 19 7.11 2.82 -2.98
CA GLN A 19 6.23 2.94 -1.82
C GLN A 19 6.81 3.90 -0.77
N ALA A 20 8.11 3.86 -0.52
CA ALA A 20 8.79 4.79 0.39
C ALA A 20 8.68 6.25 -0.11
N MET A 21 8.85 6.49 -1.41
CA MET A 21 8.64 7.83 -1.98
C MET A 21 7.18 8.29 -1.83
N ARG A 22 6.21 7.43 -2.11
CA ARG A 22 4.77 7.73 -1.94
C ARG A 22 4.42 8.02 -0.48
N GLN A 23 4.93 7.22 0.46
CA GLN A 23 4.74 7.42 1.90
C GLN A 23 5.37 8.74 2.37
N ARG A 24 6.58 9.07 1.89
CA ARG A 24 7.23 10.35 2.22
C ARG A 24 6.46 11.54 1.66
N ILE A 25 5.94 11.45 0.43
CA ILE A 25 5.06 12.48 -0.14
C ILE A 25 3.80 12.65 0.71
N ALA A 26 3.17 11.55 1.14
CA ALA A 26 1.98 11.60 1.99
C ALA A 26 2.29 12.23 3.37
N ALA A 27 3.42 11.86 3.98
CA ALA A 27 3.89 12.42 5.24
C ALA A 27 4.17 13.92 5.12
N ILE A 28 4.90 14.36 4.09
CA ILE A 28 5.16 15.79 3.84
C ILE A 28 3.86 16.55 3.59
N THR A 29 2.90 15.96 2.88
CA THR A 29 1.59 16.58 2.65
C THR A 29 0.84 16.77 3.96
N GLN A 30 0.92 15.79 4.87
CA GLN A 30 0.35 15.90 6.22
C GLN A 30 1.09 16.93 7.07
N GLU A 31 2.44 16.95 7.03
CA GLU A 31 3.27 17.96 7.70
C GLU A 31 2.91 19.37 7.21
N LEU A 32 2.75 19.59 5.90
CA LEU A 32 2.31 20.86 5.32
C LEU A 32 0.93 21.30 5.81
N ASN A 33 0.00 20.36 6.00
CA ASN A 33 -1.31 20.66 6.59
C ASN A 33 -1.19 21.01 8.09
N GLN A 34 -0.18 20.49 8.80
CA GLN A 34 0.06 20.72 10.23
C GLN A 34 0.89 21.97 10.54
N VAL A 35 1.77 22.41 9.64
CA VAL A 35 2.55 23.66 9.76
C VAL A 35 1.63 24.89 9.95
N GLY A 36 0.32 24.70 9.76
CA GLY A 36 -0.69 25.70 10.04
C GLY A 36 -0.72 26.72 8.93
N ASP A 37 -1.72 27.60 8.97
CA ASP A 37 -1.80 28.67 7.99
C ASP A 37 -0.66 29.66 8.25
N VAL A 38 0.45 29.48 7.52
CA VAL A 38 1.58 30.41 7.53
C VAL A 38 1.09 31.84 7.23
N GLN A 39 -0.03 31.99 6.50
CA GLN A 39 -0.69 33.29 6.35
C GLN A 39 -1.26 33.80 7.67
N ALA A 40 -1.90 32.97 8.49
CA ALA A 40 -2.37 33.38 9.82
C ALA A 40 -1.22 33.81 10.75
N LEU A 41 -0.05 33.16 10.69
CA LEU A 41 1.13 33.62 11.44
C LEU A 41 1.70 34.93 10.89
N LYS A 42 1.72 35.10 9.57
CA LYS A 42 2.11 36.38 8.93
C LYS A 42 1.14 37.51 9.29
N ILE A 43 -0.17 37.23 9.32
CA ILE A 43 -1.21 38.18 9.75
C ILE A 43 -1.00 38.55 11.21
N LYS A 44 -0.76 37.58 12.11
CA LYS A 44 -0.46 37.87 13.53
C LYS A 44 0.78 38.74 13.69
N ALA A 45 1.85 38.47 12.94
CA ALA A 45 3.06 39.31 12.95
C ALA A 45 2.78 40.72 12.41
N ALA A 46 1.97 40.85 11.36
CA ALA A 46 1.54 42.14 10.83
C ALA A 46 0.67 42.92 11.84
N ASP A 47 -0.29 42.25 12.48
CA ASP A 47 -1.14 42.84 13.51
C ASP A 47 -0.32 43.30 14.73
N ALA A 48 0.64 42.50 15.19
CA ALA A 48 1.55 42.86 16.27
C ALA A 48 2.37 44.10 15.91
N ARG A 49 2.83 44.19 14.65
CA ARG A 49 3.55 45.36 14.14
C ARG A 49 2.65 46.60 14.12
N THR A 50 1.43 46.49 13.59
CA THR A 50 0.47 47.61 13.55
C THR A 50 0.11 48.09 14.97
N ARG A 51 0.00 47.19 15.94
CA ARG A 51 -0.23 47.55 17.36
C ARG A 51 0.95 48.32 17.94
N LEU A 52 2.18 47.87 17.69
CA LEU A 52 3.39 48.57 18.12
C LEU A 52 3.49 49.96 17.49
N GLU A 53 3.29 50.08 16.17
CA GLU A 53 3.32 51.35 15.44
C GLU A 53 2.23 52.31 15.95
N SER A 54 1.01 51.80 16.19
CA SER A 54 -0.10 52.58 16.74
C SER A 54 0.18 53.06 18.17
N PHE A 55 0.84 52.24 19.00
CA PHE A 55 1.21 52.59 20.37
C PHE A 55 2.23 53.73 20.38
N ILE A 56 3.28 53.64 19.54
CA ILE A 56 4.29 54.68 19.38
C ILE A 56 3.67 55.98 18.88
N HIS A 57 2.77 55.91 17.89
CA HIS A 57 2.12 57.09 17.32
C HIS A 57 1.24 57.83 18.34
N ARG A 58 0.46 57.11 19.16
CA ARG A 58 -0.38 57.71 20.22
C ARG A 58 0.43 58.41 21.31
N ARG A 59 1.70 58.04 21.49
CA ARG A 59 2.60 58.58 22.53
C ARG A 59 3.54 59.67 22.00
N GLY A 60 3.23 60.27 20.85
CA GLY A 60 3.99 61.40 20.31
C GLY A 60 5.07 61.02 19.29
N GLY A 61 5.11 59.75 18.87
CA GLY A 61 5.98 59.31 17.76
C GLY A 61 7.45 59.13 18.10
N ILE A 62 7.88 59.50 19.32
CA ILE A 62 9.27 59.37 19.78
C ILE A 62 9.33 58.22 20.78
N GLU A 63 9.81 57.08 20.31
CA GLU A 63 9.93 55.83 21.08
C GLU A 63 10.80 55.98 22.34
N GLN A 64 11.79 56.87 22.29
CA GLN A 64 12.76 57.11 23.36
C GLN A 64 12.15 57.86 24.57
N ASP A 65 11.01 58.52 24.39
CA ASP A 65 10.36 59.31 25.44
C ASP A 65 9.35 58.48 26.27
N ILE A 66 9.09 57.24 25.87
CA ILE A 66 8.15 56.33 26.51
C ILE A 66 8.83 55.69 27.74
N THR A 67 8.44 56.11 28.94
CA THR A 67 9.05 55.66 30.21
C THR A 67 7.99 55.21 31.22
N GLY A 68 8.42 54.56 32.31
CA GLY A 68 7.53 54.03 33.34
C GLY A 68 6.65 52.88 32.84
N ARG A 69 5.35 52.89 33.20
CA ARG A 69 4.40 51.83 32.87
C ARG A 69 4.21 51.63 31.35
N ASP A 70 4.26 52.72 30.59
CA ASP A 70 4.17 52.66 29.11
C ASP A 70 5.42 52.03 28.48
N GLY A 71 6.58 52.09 29.16
CA GLY A 71 7.81 51.44 28.70
C GLY A 71 7.78 49.92 28.88
N GLU A 72 7.12 49.41 29.93
CA GLU A 72 6.89 47.97 30.11
C GLU A 72 5.95 47.42 29.04
N ASP A 73 4.87 48.15 28.72
CA ASP A 73 3.94 47.80 27.65
C ASP A 73 4.61 47.82 26.26
N LEU A 74 5.48 48.81 25.99
CA LEU A 74 6.29 48.87 24.77
C LEU A 74 7.22 47.66 24.66
N LYS A 75 7.87 47.27 25.76
CA LYS A 75 8.75 46.09 25.80
C LYS A 75 7.97 44.80 25.51
N ALA A 76 6.82 44.61 26.13
CA ALA A 76 5.96 43.46 25.89
C ALA A 76 5.45 43.39 24.44
N LEU A 77 5.11 44.53 23.82
CA LEU A 77 4.71 44.60 22.41
C LEU A 77 5.87 44.25 21.46
N LYS A 78 7.10 44.68 21.78
CA LYS A 78 8.30 44.30 21.01
C LYS A 78 8.60 42.81 21.12
N GLU A 79 8.54 42.26 22.32
CA GLU A 79 8.74 40.82 22.55
C GLU A 79 7.70 40.00 21.77
N ASN A 80 6.43 40.39 21.82
CA ASN A 80 5.37 39.73 21.05
C ASN A 80 5.57 39.84 19.52
N LEU A 81 5.96 41.01 19.00
CA LEU A 81 6.29 41.15 17.58
C LEU A 81 7.49 40.28 17.19
N GLN A 82 8.53 40.24 18.03
CA GLN A 82 9.72 39.43 17.81
C GLN A 82 9.37 37.93 17.80
N GLU A 83 8.60 37.45 18.77
CA GLU A 83 8.13 36.08 18.84
C GLU A 83 7.24 35.72 17.64
N SER A 84 6.27 36.57 17.31
CA SER A 84 5.34 36.33 16.19
C SER A 84 6.05 36.35 14.84
N SER A 85 7.01 37.26 14.64
CA SER A 85 7.80 37.34 13.40
C SER A 85 8.79 36.18 13.28
N ALA A 86 9.47 35.80 14.37
CA ALA A 86 10.34 34.62 14.39
C ALA A 86 9.55 33.32 14.13
N ALA A 87 8.36 33.18 14.72
CA ALA A 87 7.45 32.06 14.45
C ALA A 87 7.00 32.03 12.98
N ALA A 88 6.63 33.18 12.41
CA ALA A 88 6.23 33.28 11.00
C ALA A 88 7.38 32.96 10.04
N MET A 89 8.61 33.42 10.34
CA MET A 89 9.80 33.11 9.54
C MET A 89 10.15 31.63 9.59
N SER A 90 10.23 31.04 10.79
CA SER A 90 10.52 29.62 10.99
C SER A 90 9.49 28.72 10.28
N ALA A 91 8.20 29.05 10.38
CA ALA A 91 7.14 28.33 9.68
C ALA A 91 7.25 28.45 8.16
N ALA A 92 7.59 29.64 7.64
CA ALA A 92 7.78 29.86 6.20
C ALA A 92 9.02 29.13 5.65
N GLU A 93 10.12 29.06 6.40
CA GLU A 93 11.31 28.30 6.03
C GLU A 93 11.01 26.79 5.99
N LEU A 94 10.30 26.27 6.98
CA LEU A 94 9.87 24.88 7.02
C LEU A 94 8.94 24.55 5.86
N GLU A 95 7.92 25.38 5.59
CA GLU A 95 7.01 25.23 4.46
C GLU A 95 7.76 25.24 3.12
N GLY A 96 8.71 26.16 2.94
CA GLY A 96 9.56 26.25 1.76
C GLY A 96 10.39 24.99 1.54
N ARG A 97 11.03 24.47 2.59
CA ARG A 97 11.80 23.23 2.55
C ARG A 97 10.93 22.02 2.19
N LEU A 98 9.78 21.88 2.85
CA LEU A 98 8.84 20.78 2.61
C LEU A 98 8.27 20.81 1.18
N ARG A 99 7.93 22.00 0.65
CA ARG A 99 7.49 22.12 -0.75
C ARG A 99 8.58 21.78 -1.75
N ALA A 100 9.83 22.16 -1.48
CA ALA A 100 10.97 21.80 -2.33
C ALA A 100 11.20 20.29 -2.34
N GLU A 101 11.18 19.65 -1.17
CA GLU A 101 11.30 18.18 -1.04
C GLU A 101 10.14 17.46 -1.73
N LEU A 102 8.90 17.94 -1.57
CA LEU A 102 7.72 17.38 -2.24
C LEU A 102 7.85 17.45 -3.76
N SER A 103 8.29 18.59 -4.30
CA SER A 103 8.50 18.78 -5.75
C SER A 103 9.59 17.85 -6.29
N ASP A 104 10.71 17.70 -5.58
CA ASP A 104 11.78 16.76 -5.95
C ASP A 104 11.28 15.31 -5.95
N LEU A 105 10.60 14.88 -4.88
CA LEU A 105 10.05 13.53 -4.78
C LEU A 105 8.99 13.26 -5.84
N GLN A 106 8.12 14.22 -6.16
CA GLN A 106 7.16 14.08 -7.26
C GLN A 106 7.86 13.95 -8.61
N THR A 107 8.90 14.74 -8.86
CA THR A 107 9.68 14.66 -10.09
C THR A 107 10.38 13.30 -10.21
N ARG A 108 10.99 12.83 -9.13
CA ARG A 108 11.62 11.51 -9.05
C ARG A 108 10.61 10.37 -9.22
N LEU A 109 9.44 10.45 -8.60
CA LEU A 109 8.38 9.46 -8.73
C LEU A 109 7.82 9.41 -10.15
N ASN A 110 7.65 10.57 -10.81
CA ASN A 110 7.20 10.63 -12.21
C ASN A 110 8.25 10.09 -13.18
N ALA A 111 9.54 10.29 -12.87
CA ALA A 111 10.65 9.70 -13.62
C ALA A 111 10.88 8.23 -13.27
N PHE A 112 10.36 7.76 -12.13
CA PHE A 112 10.52 6.39 -11.67
C PHE A 112 9.69 5.46 -12.55
N THR A 113 10.38 4.71 -13.39
CA THR A 113 9.73 3.85 -14.37
C THR A 113 10.37 2.48 -14.26
N PHE A 114 9.55 1.53 -13.82
CA PHE A 114 9.95 0.15 -13.59
C PHE A 114 8.92 -0.78 -14.22
N SER A 115 9.42 -1.78 -14.92
CA SER A 115 8.68 -2.88 -15.53
C SER A 115 9.06 -4.20 -14.85
N ALA A 116 8.07 -4.91 -14.30
CA ALA A 116 8.28 -6.25 -13.77
C ALA A 116 8.22 -7.27 -14.90
N SER A 117 9.08 -8.27 -14.85
CA SER A 117 9.10 -9.40 -15.78
C SER A 117 8.19 -10.54 -15.34
N LEU A 118 7.76 -11.38 -16.28
CA LEU A 118 6.97 -12.58 -15.97
C LEU A 118 7.68 -13.51 -14.98
N ALA A 119 9.00 -13.64 -15.09
CA ALA A 119 9.81 -14.46 -14.19
C ALA A 119 9.74 -13.95 -12.75
N GLU A 120 9.90 -12.64 -12.54
CA GLU A 120 9.80 -12.03 -11.21
C GLU A 120 8.41 -12.21 -10.59
N VAL A 121 7.33 -12.11 -11.38
CA VAL A 121 5.97 -12.36 -10.88
C VAL A 121 5.80 -13.83 -10.47
N LYS A 122 6.33 -14.78 -11.25
CA LYS A 122 6.28 -16.22 -10.92
C LYS A 122 7.07 -16.55 -9.66
N ASP A 123 8.29 -16.02 -9.55
CA ASP A 123 9.13 -16.20 -8.37
C ASP A 123 8.42 -15.68 -7.11
N HIS A 124 7.77 -14.51 -7.21
CA HIS A 124 6.97 -13.95 -6.12
C HIS A 124 5.76 -14.82 -5.75
N GLN A 125 5.02 -15.35 -6.73
CA GLN A 125 3.92 -16.28 -6.49
C GLN A 125 4.39 -17.57 -5.83
N MET A 126 5.57 -18.09 -6.19
CA MET A 126 6.19 -19.22 -5.51
C MET A 126 6.54 -18.88 -4.05
N MET A 127 7.03 -17.67 -3.77
CA MET A 127 7.27 -17.22 -2.39
C MET A 127 5.97 -17.18 -1.58
N VAL A 128 4.88 -16.63 -2.13
CA VAL A 128 3.55 -16.61 -1.48
C VAL A 128 3.05 -18.03 -1.22
N ALA A 129 3.16 -18.93 -2.19
CA ALA A 129 2.76 -20.32 -2.05
C ALA A 129 3.58 -21.02 -0.95
N SER A 130 4.91 -20.82 -0.94
CA SER A 130 5.78 -21.39 0.08
C SER A 130 5.44 -20.91 1.49
N SER A 131 5.16 -19.62 1.67
CA SER A 131 4.80 -19.04 2.97
C SER A 131 3.41 -19.52 3.41
N THR A 132 2.46 -19.67 2.48
CA THR A 132 1.14 -20.25 2.76
C THR A 132 1.25 -21.69 3.26
N ILE A 133 2.12 -22.51 2.63
CA ILE A 133 2.39 -23.88 3.09
C ILE A 133 2.99 -23.87 4.50
N ARG A 134 3.93 -22.96 4.79
CA ARG A 134 4.54 -22.83 6.13
C ARG A 134 3.51 -22.43 7.20
N VAL A 135 2.63 -21.47 6.91
CA VAL A 135 1.54 -21.06 7.80
C VAL A 135 0.63 -22.26 8.11
N ASN A 136 0.16 -22.97 7.08
CA ASN A 136 -0.71 -24.14 7.26
C ASN A 136 -0.02 -25.26 8.07
N ALA A 137 1.28 -25.48 7.85
CA ALA A 137 2.05 -26.47 8.60
C ALA A 137 2.20 -26.09 10.08
N LEU A 138 2.41 -24.80 10.39
CA LEU A 138 2.46 -24.30 11.76
C LEU A 138 1.09 -24.40 12.45
N GLU A 139 0.00 -24.03 11.77
CA GLU A 139 -1.36 -24.16 12.32
C GLU A 139 -1.69 -25.63 12.64
N LYS A 140 -1.34 -26.54 11.74
CA LYS A 140 -1.51 -27.98 11.96
C LYS A 140 -0.67 -28.48 13.14
N ALA A 141 0.60 -28.07 13.25
CA ALA A 141 1.46 -28.45 14.36
C ALA A 141 0.93 -27.95 15.71
N ILE A 142 0.40 -26.73 15.75
CA ILE A 142 -0.26 -26.18 16.95
C ILE A 142 -1.48 -27.01 17.31
N GLN A 143 -2.33 -27.33 16.32
CA GLN A 143 -3.52 -28.15 16.54
C GLN A 143 -3.19 -29.54 17.09
N GLU A 144 -2.15 -30.19 16.57
CA GLU A 144 -1.66 -31.48 17.06
C GLU A 144 -1.19 -31.39 18.52
N GLN A 145 -0.46 -30.32 18.89
CA GLN A 145 -0.04 -30.11 20.28
C GLN A 145 -1.23 -29.79 21.21
N SER A 146 -2.19 -28.98 20.76
CA SER A 146 -3.41 -28.69 21.52
C SER A 146 -4.24 -29.95 21.73
N GLN A 147 -4.32 -30.83 20.74
CA GLN A 147 -4.99 -32.12 20.88
C GLN A 147 -4.27 -33.02 21.89
N MET A 148 -2.93 -33.03 21.89
CA MET A 148 -2.13 -33.77 22.88
C MET A 148 -2.39 -33.27 24.30
N ILE A 149 -2.49 -31.95 24.50
CA ILE A 149 -2.88 -31.39 25.80
C ILE A 149 -4.29 -31.84 26.19
N SER A 150 -5.27 -31.74 25.29
CA SER A 150 -6.65 -32.14 25.58
C SER A 150 -6.78 -33.62 25.97
N GLN A 151 -6.01 -34.51 25.33
CA GLN A 151 -5.99 -35.94 25.63
C GLN A 151 -5.31 -36.28 26.96
N ASN A 152 -4.31 -35.48 27.36
CA ASN A 152 -3.52 -35.71 28.57
C ASN A 152 -3.97 -34.87 29.78
N SER A 153 -4.98 -34.00 29.61
CA SER A 153 -5.49 -33.16 30.72
C SER A 153 -6.38 -33.93 31.72
N GLY A 154 -6.72 -35.19 31.42
CA GLY A 154 -7.45 -36.12 32.28
C GLY A 154 -8.93 -35.77 32.50
N PRO A 155 -9.74 -36.70 33.04
CA PRO A 155 -11.11 -36.42 33.48
C PRO A 155 -11.13 -35.37 34.61
N ASN A 156 -12.29 -34.74 34.84
CA ASN A 156 -12.38 -33.67 35.82
C ASN A 156 -12.29 -34.22 37.26
N LEU A 157 -11.09 -34.13 37.84
CA LEU A 157 -10.79 -34.51 39.24
C LEU A 157 -11.74 -33.81 40.24
N GLU A 158 -12.34 -32.71 39.82
CA GLU A 158 -13.36 -31.93 40.52
C GLU A 158 -14.66 -32.73 40.74
N GLU A 159 -15.12 -33.52 39.77
CA GLU A 159 -16.33 -34.35 39.91
C GLU A 159 -16.12 -35.51 40.89
N ILE A 160 -14.94 -36.14 40.84
CA ILE A 160 -14.57 -37.23 41.75
C ILE A 160 -14.35 -36.68 43.17
N SER A 161 -13.80 -35.47 43.28
CA SER A 161 -13.65 -34.77 44.57
C SER A 161 -15.00 -34.40 45.18
N GLN A 162 -15.95 -33.91 44.38
CA GLN A 162 -17.33 -33.65 44.84
C GLN A 162 -18.02 -34.94 45.30
N ARG A 163 -17.82 -36.05 44.59
CA ARG A 163 -18.34 -37.36 45.01
C ARG A 163 -17.73 -37.82 46.33
N ARG A 164 -16.42 -37.60 46.54
CA ARG A 164 -15.75 -37.84 47.82
C ARG A 164 -16.34 -36.98 48.94
N GLU A 165 -16.55 -35.69 48.71
CA GLU A 165 -17.15 -34.78 49.70
C GLU A 165 -18.57 -35.20 50.09
N SER A 166 -19.39 -35.61 49.12
CA SER A 166 -20.74 -36.13 49.38
C SER A 166 -20.69 -37.40 50.23
N LEU A 167 -19.83 -38.36 49.90
CA LEU A 167 -19.69 -39.60 50.67
C LEU A 167 -19.15 -39.33 52.08
N LEU A 168 -18.26 -38.35 52.27
CA LEU A 168 -17.80 -37.94 53.60
C LEU A 168 -18.94 -37.33 54.43
N ALA A 169 -19.84 -36.57 53.80
CA ALA A 169 -21.03 -36.05 54.46
C ALA A 169 -21.99 -37.18 54.88
N ASP A 170 -22.21 -38.18 54.01
CA ASP A 170 -23.03 -39.35 54.29
C ASP A 170 -22.44 -40.21 55.44
N ALA A 171 -21.12 -40.40 55.46
CA ALA A 171 -20.42 -41.06 56.56
C ALA A 171 -20.60 -40.32 57.90
N ALA A 172 -20.55 -38.98 57.88
CA ALA A 172 -20.77 -38.16 59.06
C ALA A 172 -22.21 -38.23 59.59
N MET A 173 -23.18 -38.55 58.73
CA MET A 173 -24.57 -38.84 59.12
C MET A 173 -24.76 -40.28 59.63
N GLY A 174 -23.71 -41.11 59.65
CA GLY A 174 -23.75 -42.48 60.16
C GLY A 174 -24.17 -43.53 59.12
N ILE A 175 -24.15 -43.19 57.83
CA ILE A 175 -24.38 -44.13 56.73
C ILE A 175 -23.08 -44.91 56.46
N ASP A 176 -23.16 -46.23 56.33
CA ASP A 176 -21.99 -47.05 55.97
C ASP A 176 -21.67 -46.91 54.48
N VAL A 177 -20.63 -46.13 54.19
CA VAL A 177 -20.12 -45.83 52.84
C VAL A 177 -18.65 -46.23 52.66
N ALA A 178 -18.09 -47.03 53.57
CA ALA A 178 -16.66 -47.30 53.64
C ALA A 178 -16.08 -47.91 52.34
N GLU A 179 -16.84 -48.80 51.69
CA GLU A 179 -16.45 -49.42 50.42
C GLU A 179 -16.43 -48.40 49.27
N GLN A 180 -17.48 -47.58 49.15
CA GLN A 180 -17.60 -46.55 48.11
C GLN A 180 -16.55 -45.46 48.26
N LEU A 181 -16.23 -45.06 49.49
CA LEU A 181 -15.19 -44.09 49.79
C LEU A 181 -13.81 -44.64 49.40
N GLY A 182 -13.55 -45.91 49.68
CA GLY A 182 -12.32 -46.60 49.29
C GLY A 182 -12.16 -46.77 47.77
N GLU A 183 -13.25 -46.93 47.02
CA GLU A 183 -13.23 -46.91 45.55
C GLU A 183 -12.88 -45.52 45.01
N VAL A 184 -13.54 -44.47 45.52
CA VAL A 184 -13.31 -43.08 45.10
C VAL A 184 -11.88 -42.63 45.44
N GLU A 185 -11.34 -43.00 46.60
CA GLU A 185 -9.95 -42.69 46.95
C GLU A 185 -8.94 -43.40 46.04
N ARG A 186 -9.21 -44.65 45.65
CA ARG A 186 -8.38 -45.37 44.67
C ARG A 186 -8.41 -44.70 43.29
N GLU A 187 -9.58 -44.22 42.89
CA GLU A 187 -9.79 -43.49 41.63
C GLU A 187 -9.05 -42.14 41.62
N ILE A 188 -9.10 -41.39 42.73
CA ILE A 188 -8.33 -40.14 42.92
C ILE A 188 -6.83 -40.42 42.81
N GLN A 189 -6.31 -41.43 43.51
CA GLN A 189 -4.88 -41.76 43.47
C GLN A 189 -4.39 -42.13 42.07
N LEU A 190 -5.19 -42.92 41.33
CA LEU A 190 -4.88 -43.26 39.93
C LEU A 190 -4.84 -42.02 39.04
N GLN A 191 -5.83 -41.13 39.17
CA GLN A 191 -5.87 -39.89 38.39
C GLN A 191 -4.76 -38.90 38.74
N GLU A 192 -4.41 -38.76 40.02
CA GLU A 192 -3.29 -37.92 40.44
C GLU A 192 -1.95 -38.45 39.92
N MET A 193 -1.77 -39.78 39.94
CA MET A 193 -0.58 -40.43 39.38
C MET A 193 -0.50 -40.21 37.87
N ASP A 194 -1.59 -40.41 37.13
CA ASP A 194 -1.67 -40.15 35.69
C ASP A 194 -1.44 -38.67 35.34
N ARG A 195 -2.01 -37.74 36.13
CA ARG A 195 -1.74 -36.29 36.00
C ARG A 195 -0.28 -35.97 36.23
N SER A 196 0.35 -36.56 37.25
CA SER A 196 1.76 -36.30 37.54
C SER A 196 2.66 -36.79 36.39
N LEU A 197 2.35 -37.94 35.80
CA LEU A 197 3.05 -38.51 34.65
C LEU A 197 2.86 -37.67 33.38
N CYS A 198 1.67 -37.10 33.19
CA CYS A 198 1.32 -36.28 32.04
C CYS A 198 1.73 -34.80 32.19
N SER A 199 1.93 -34.31 33.41
CA SER A 199 2.17 -32.88 33.72
C SER A 199 3.35 -32.28 32.95
N LYS A 200 4.47 -33.01 32.87
CA LYS A 200 5.65 -32.59 32.11
C LYS A 200 5.36 -32.51 30.61
N ARG A 201 4.65 -33.50 30.06
CA ARG A 201 4.28 -33.53 28.64
C ARG A 201 3.34 -32.38 28.29
N VAL A 202 2.37 -32.08 29.14
CA VAL A 202 1.46 -30.95 28.98
C VAL A 202 2.23 -29.62 29.04
N ALA A 203 3.13 -29.46 30.01
CA ALA A 203 3.96 -28.26 30.11
C ALA A 203 4.89 -28.07 28.90
N ASP A 204 5.52 -29.14 28.42
CA ASP A 204 6.36 -29.13 27.22
C ASP A 204 5.54 -28.78 25.96
N ALA A 205 4.32 -29.33 25.85
CA ALA A 205 3.39 -29.01 24.77
C ALA A 205 2.94 -27.55 24.80
N ASP A 206 2.60 -27.01 25.97
CA ASP A 206 2.22 -25.60 26.15
C ASP A 206 3.37 -24.66 25.75
N GLN A 207 4.60 -25.00 26.14
CA GLN A 207 5.78 -24.24 25.75
C GLN A 207 6.03 -24.34 24.23
N CYS A 208 5.84 -25.52 23.65
CA CYS A 208 5.93 -25.74 22.21
C CYS A 208 4.89 -24.90 21.46
N ILE A 209 3.63 -24.90 21.90
CA ILE A 209 2.54 -24.09 21.33
C ILE A 209 2.92 -22.62 21.37
N LYS A 210 3.41 -22.09 22.51
CA LYS A 210 3.84 -20.69 22.59
C LYS A 210 4.92 -20.36 21.55
N GLY A 211 5.93 -21.23 21.40
CA GLY A 211 6.98 -21.07 20.41
C GLY A 211 6.47 -21.14 18.97
N LEU A 212 5.56 -22.07 18.66
CA LEU A 212 4.93 -22.22 17.36
C LEU A 212 4.01 -21.03 17.03
N SER A 213 3.26 -20.52 17.99
CA SER A 213 2.39 -19.35 17.82
C SER A 213 3.19 -18.09 17.48
N LEU A 214 4.33 -17.85 18.14
CA LEU A 214 5.21 -16.72 17.79
C LEU A 214 5.73 -16.84 16.34
N LYS A 215 6.11 -18.05 15.92
CA LYS A 215 6.53 -18.30 14.53
C LYS A 215 5.37 -18.13 13.55
N LEU A 216 4.17 -18.56 13.92
CA LEU A 216 2.97 -18.42 13.11
C LEU A 216 2.65 -16.95 12.86
N GLU A 217 2.68 -16.11 13.89
CA GLU A 217 2.45 -14.67 13.75
C GLU A 217 3.51 -14.01 12.84
N SER A 218 4.78 -14.40 12.99
CA SER A 218 5.86 -13.90 12.13
C SER A 218 5.68 -14.31 10.66
N GLU A 219 5.29 -15.56 10.38
CA GLU A 219 5.02 -16.02 9.01
C GLU A 219 3.72 -15.42 8.44
N LYS A 220 2.68 -15.19 9.27
CA LYS A 220 1.46 -14.48 8.85
C LYS A 220 1.75 -13.04 8.47
N ALA A 221 2.61 -12.34 9.22
CA ALA A 221 3.09 -11.02 8.86
C ALA A 221 3.84 -11.05 7.53
N THR A 222 4.78 -11.98 7.36
CA THR A 222 5.53 -12.18 6.11
C THR A 222 4.61 -12.46 4.91
N LEU A 223 3.61 -13.34 5.07
CA LEU A 223 2.64 -13.64 4.03
C LEU A 223 1.78 -12.42 3.68
N THR A 224 1.43 -11.61 4.66
CA THR A 224 0.67 -10.37 4.46
C THR A 224 1.49 -9.37 3.65
N ASP A 225 2.76 -9.17 4.00
CA ASP A 225 3.68 -8.30 3.28
C ASP A 225 3.86 -8.79 1.83
N LEU A 226 4.11 -10.09 1.63
CA LEU A 226 4.22 -10.68 0.29
C LEU A 226 2.95 -10.46 -0.54
N LYS A 227 1.75 -10.60 0.04
CA LYS A 227 0.49 -10.34 -0.66
C LYS A 227 0.33 -8.87 -1.05
N GLN A 228 0.69 -7.95 -0.17
CA GLN A 228 0.62 -6.51 -0.44
C GLN A 228 1.60 -6.10 -1.55
N THR A 229 2.84 -6.59 -1.53
CA THR A 229 3.82 -6.31 -2.59
C THR A 229 3.44 -6.99 -3.91
N GLY A 230 2.77 -8.14 -3.86
CA GLY A 230 2.35 -8.90 -5.05
C GLY A 230 1.41 -8.12 -5.96
N GLN A 231 0.47 -7.34 -5.40
CA GLN A 231 -0.45 -6.51 -6.20
C GLN A 231 0.30 -5.43 -6.97
N ALA A 232 1.25 -4.75 -6.32
CA ALA A 232 2.08 -3.74 -6.98
C ALA A 232 2.92 -4.38 -8.10
N LEU A 233 3.56 -5.53 -7.83
CA LEU A 233 4.36 -6.26 -8.81
C LEU A 233 3.54 -6.65 -10.05
N LEU A 234 2.33 -7.18 -9.84
CA LEU A 234 1.42 -7.55 -10.91
C LEU A 234 0.98 -6.33 -11.73
N LEU A 235 0.69 -5.20 -11.07
CA LEU A 235 0.37 -3.95 -11.76
C LEU A 235 1.52 -3.47 -12.65
N HIS A 236 2.77 -3.54 -12.19
CA HIS A 236 3.95 -3.18 -12.99
C HIS A 236 4.14 -4.12 -14.19
N PHE A 237 3.88 -5.41 -14.02
CA PHE A 237 3.90 -6.38 -15.11
C PHE A 237 2.83 -6.06 -16.16
N LEU A 238 1.59 -5.82 -15.74
CA LEU A 238 0.49 -5.48 -16.65
C LEU A 238 0.72 -4.17 -17.39
N LYS A 239 1.30 -3.16 -16.73
CA LYS A 239 1.71 -1.91 -17.39
C LYS A 239 2.80 -2.16 -18.45
N ALA A 240 3.78 -3.00 -18.15
CA ALA A 240 4.82 -3.35 -19.11
C ALA A 240 4.24 -4.10 -20.33
N GLU A 241 3.32 -5.03 -20.10
CA GLU A 241 2.61 -5.75 -21.16
C GLU A 241 1.77 -4.79 -22.01
N ALA A 242 1.07 -3.85 -21.37
CA ALA A 242 0.30 -2.81 -22.05
C ALA A 242 1.19 -1.89 -22.90
N GLU A 243 2.37 -1.49 -22.41
CA GLU A 243 3.34 -0.69 -23.18
C GLU A 243 3.89 -1.47 -24.38
N SER A 244 4.17 -2.76 -24.22
CA SER A 244 4.62 -3.61 -25.34
C SER A 244 3.53 -3.74 -26.41
N ALA A 245 2.29 -4.06 -26.00
CA ALA A 245 1.15 -4.13 -26.91
C ALA A 245 0.85 -2.77 -27.55
N GLY A 246 0.99 -1.67 -26.80
CA GLY A 246 0.86 -0.31 -27.30
C GLY A 246 1.89 0.01 -28.38
N ALA A 247 3.15 -0.39 -28.21
CA ALA A 247 4.19 -0.18 -29.20
C ALA A 247 3.91 -0.95 -30.51
N GLU A 248 3.44 -2.20 -30.40
CA GLU A 248 3.00 -2.99 -31.56
C GLU A 248 1.81 -2.34 -32.27
N PHE A 249 0.85 -1.85 -31.50
CA PHE A 249 -0.33 -1.17 -32.03
C PHE A 249 0.04 0.13 -32.76
N VAL A 250 0.94 0.94 -32.20
CA VAL A 250 1.44 2.16 -32.85
C VAL A 250 2.14 1.83 -34.16
N LYS A 251 2.97 0.78 -34.19
CA LYS A 251 3.64 0.33 -35.41
C LYS A 251 2.62 -0.10 -36.48
N ALA A 252 1.62 -0.91 -36.12
CA ALA A 252 0.56 -1.31 -37.04
C ALA A 252 -0.25 -0.10 -37.55
N GLY A 253 -0.51 0.89 -36.69
CA GLY A 253 -1.16 2.15 -37.07
C GLY A 253 -0.34 2.97 -38.08
N GLN A 254 0.99 2.99 -37.94
CA GLN A 254 1.90 3.63 -38.90
C GLN A 254 1.87 2.93 -40.26
N GLU A 255 1.95 1.59 -40.28
CA GLU A 255 1.85 0.79 -41.51
C GLU A 255 0.51 1.01 -42.23
N LEU A 256 -0.60 1.06 -41.48
CA LEU A 256 -1.92 1.38 -42.02
C LEU A 256 -1.98 2.78 -42.62
N LYS A 257 -1.41 3.77 -41.94
CA LYS A 257 -1.32 5.15 -42.43
C LYS A 257 -0.56 5.23 -43.75
N GLU A 258 0.59 4.57 -43.85
CA GLU A 258 1.39 4.52 -45.08
C GLU A 258 0.63 3.88 -46.24
N GLY A 259 0.00 2.73 -46.01
CA GLY A 259 -0.84 2.05 -46.99
C GLY A 259 -2.01 2.91 -47.48
N TYR A 260 -2.70 3.57 -46.55
CA TYR A 260 -3.81 4.47 -46.85
C TYR A 260 -3.37 5.69 -47.67
N MET A 261 -2.27 6.34 -47.29
CA MET A 261 -1.71 7.48 -48.03
C MET A 261 -1.26 7.08 -49.44
N ARG A 262 -0.72 5.87 -49.61
CA ARG A 262 -0.37 5.31 -50.93
C ARG A 262 -1.61 5.13 -51.79
N LEU A 263 -2.70 4.58 -51.25
CA LEU A 263 -3.96 4.42 -51.98
C LEU A 263 -4.56 5.77 -52.38
N LEU A 264 -4.57 6.77 -51.48
CA LEU A 264 -5.01 8.13 -51.81
C LEU A 264 -4.16 8.75 -52.93
N GLY A 265 -2.84 8.59 -52.88
CA GLY A 265 -1.93 9.07 -53.92
C GLY A 265 -2.19 8.40 -55.27
N LEU A 266 -2.43 7.09 -55.28
CA LEU A 266 -2.77 6.34 -56.48
C LEU A 266 -4.13 6.74 -57.05
N ASP A 267 -5.16 6.91 -56.21
CA ASP A 267 -6.48 7.38 -56.63
C ASP A 267 -6.42 8.78 -57.26
N ALA A 268 -5.66 9.70 -56.64
CA ALA A 268 -5.41 11.03 -57.19
C ALA A 268 -4.67 10.97 -58.54
N LEU A 269 -3.69 10.07 -58.67
CA LEU A 269 -2.95 9.87 -59.94
C LEU A 269 -3.88 9.30 -61.02
N ILE A 270 -4.71 8.31 -60.70
CA ILE A 270 -5.67 7.70 -61.63
C ILE A 270 -6.67 8.75 -62.11
N ASN A 271 -7.26 9.53 -61.20
CA ASN A 271 -8.19 10.58 -61.58
C ASN A 271 -7.53 11.70 -62.41
N LYS A 272 -6.22 11.95 -62.23
CA LYS A 272 -5.45 12.88 -63.08
C LYS A 272 -5.23 12.33 -64.50
N LEU A 273 -5.00 11.03 -64.64
CA LEU A 273 -4.74 10.37 -65.92
C LEU A 273 -6.03 10.04 -66.69
N ALA A 274 -7.10 9.67 -65.97
CA ALA A 274 -8.41 9.32 -66.49
C ALA A 274 -9.50 10.00 -65.63
N PRO A 275 -9.83 11.27 -65.93
CA PRO A 275 -10.81 12.03 -65.16
C PRO A 275 -12.15 11.29 -65.01
N GLY A 276 -12.62 11.16 -63.78
CA GLY A 276 -13.87 10.47 -63.46
C GLY A 276 -13.71 9.00 -63.08
N GLN A 277 -12.53 8.39 -63.26
CA GLN A 277 -12.23 7.10 -62.65
C GLN A 277 -11.74 7.29 -61.22
N LYS A 278 -12.36 6.56 -60.28
CA LYS A 278 -12.00 6.54 -58.85
C LYS A 278 -11.87 5.10 -58.39
N VAL A 279 -10.86 4.85 -57.58
CA VAL A 279 -10.62 3.59 -56.87
C VAL A 279 -11.28 3.62 -55.50
N LEU A 280 -11.35 4.79 -54.85
CA LEU A 280 -11.93 4.92 -53.51
C LEU A 280 -13.45 5.17 -53.58
N GLY A 281 -14.19 4.30 -52.91
CA GLY A 281 -15.66 4.18 -53.03
C GLY A 281 -16.51 5.13 -52.17
N PHE A 282 -15.94 5.92 -51.26
CA PHE A 282 -16.71 6.87 -50.42
C PHE A 282 -15.80 7.93 -49.78
N TYR A 283 -16.39 9.00 -49.23
CA TYR A 283 -15.68 10.15 -48.64
C TYR A 283 -14.47 9.74 -47.78
N PRO A 284 -13.28 10.36 -47.98
CA PRO A 284 -12.09 10.07 -47.21
C PRO A 284 -12.23 10.67 -45.80
N ARG A 285 -13.07 10.06 -44.94
CA ARG A 285 -12.88 10.24 -43.51
C ARG A 285 -11.59 9.52 -43.18
N CYS A 286 -10.61 10.26 -42.65
CA CYS A 286 -9.38 9.63 -42.17
C CYS A 286 -9.77 8.53 -41.18
N PRO A 287 -9.28 7.28 -41.36
CA PRO A 287 -9.52 6.25 -40.36
C PRO A 287 -9.06 6.77 -39.01
N GLU A 288 -9.93 6.65 -38.00
CA GLU A 288 -9.61 7.07 -36.65
C GLU A 288 -9.12 5.87 -35.84
N VAL A 289 -8.00 6.03 -35.14
CA VAL A 289 -7.42 4.96 -34.31
C VAL A 289 -7.29 5.47 -32.88
N PRO A 290 -7.69 4.68 -31.87
CA PRO A 290 -7.65 5.13 -30.48
C PRO A 290 -6.23 5.39 -29.99
N VAL A 291 -6.07 6.40 -29.13
CA VAL A 291 -4.87 6.63 -28.32
C VAL A 291 -5.14 6.21 -26.89
N PHE A 292 -4.13 5.57 -26.30
CA PHE A 292 -4.10 5.18 -24.91
C PHE A 292 -3.09 6.06 -24.17
N ASP A 293 -3.31 6.27 -22.88
CA ASP A 293 -2.38 6.97 -22.00
C ASP A 293 -1.20 6.04 -21.64
N LEU A 294 -0.37 5.77 -22.65
CA LEU A 294 0.80 4.90 -22.61
C LEU A 294 1.95 5.64 -23.30
N LYS A 295 3.19 5.41 -22.84
CA LYS A 295 4.39 6.06 -23.39
C LYS A 295 4.60 5.72 -24.86
N ALA A 296 4.20 4.54 -25.29
CA ALA A 296 4.22 4.15 -26.71
C ALA A 296 3.51 5.17 -27.62
N PHE A 297 2.49 5.89 -27.12
CA PHE A 297 1.72 6.88 -27.87
C PHE A 297 2.21 8.32 -27.67
N ALA A 298 3.25 8.54 -26.86
CA ALA A 298 3.78 9.88 -26.61
C ALA A 298 4.25 10.53 -27.92
N GLY A 299 3.73 11.73 -28.21
CA GLY A 299 4.03 12.47 -29.44
C GLY A 299 3.31 11.98 -30.70
N GLN A 300 2.43 10.96 -30.60
CA GLN A 300 1.61 10.49 -31.72
C GLN A 300 0.31 11.30 -31.89
N GLU A 301 -0.04 12.15 -30.92
CA GLU A 301 -1.24 13.00 -30.95
C GLU A 301 -1.12 14.12 -32.01
N SER A 302 -1.52 13.86 -33.25
CA SER A 302 -1.59 14.90 -34.27
C SER A 302 -2.87 15.72 -34.10
N GLY A 303 -2.77 16.90 -33.48
CA GLY A 303 -3.90 17.79 -33.22
C GLY A 303 -4.59 18.33 -34.48
N ARG A 304 -3.92 18.47 -35.63
CA ARG A 304 -4.51 18.89 -36.91
C ARG A 304 -3.57 18.48 -38.06
N GLY A 305 -3.92 17.46 -38.84
CA GLY A 305 -3.18 17.10 -40.04
C GLY A 305 -3.91 16.01 -40.80
N THR A 306 -4.01 16.14 -42.12
CA THR A 306 -4.56 15.10 -43.01
C THR A 306 -3.77 13.80 -42.83
N GLY A 307 -4.40 12.85 -42.13
CA GLY A 307 -3.83 11.59 -41.68
C GLY A 307 -4.72 11.01 -40.59
N LEU A 308 -4.54 9.71 -40.33
CA LEU A 308 -5.22 8.90 -39.31
C LEU A 308 -5.60 9.75 -38.07
N MET A 309 -6.88 10.12 -37.92
CA MET A 309 -7.31 11.07 -36.89
C MET A 309 -7.55 10.31 -35.60
N ILE A 310 -6.66 10.49 -34.63
CA ILE A 310 -6.77 9.76 -33.38
C ILE A 310 -8.01 10.22 -32.62
N SER A 311 -8.88 9.30 -32.25
CA SER A 311 -10.17 9.61 -31.62
C SER A 311 -10.46 8.65 -30.48
N ARG A 312 -10.95 9.20 -29.36
CA ARG A 312 -11.40 8.42 -28.20
C ARG A 312 -12.79 7.85 -28.48
N THR A 313 -12.88 6.80 -29.28
CA THR A 313 -14.14 6.06 -29.47
C THR A 313 -14.41 5.15 -28.26
N SER A 314 -15.68 5.00 -27.89
CA SER A 314 -16.13 4.12 -26.81
C SER A 314 -16.03 2.65 -27.24
N PHE A 315 -14.98 1.96 -26.80
CA PHE A 315 -14.89 0.50 -26.86
C PHE A 315 -15.52 -0.11 -25.61
N ASN A 316 -16.07 -1.33 -25.69
CA ASN A 316 -16.55 -2.05 -24.51
C ASN A 316 -15.36 -2.80 -23.87
N PRO A 317 -14.79 -2.31 -22.75
CA PRO A 317 -13.61 -2.92 -22.15
C PRO A 317 -13.88 -4.31 -21.55
N LEU A 318 -15.15 -4.63 -21.25
CA LEU A 318 -15.51 -5.89 -20.60
C LEU A 318 -15.30 -7.12 -21.52
N ALA A 319 -15.45 -6.94 -22.83
CA ALA A 319 -15.20 -8.01 -23.79
C ALA A 319 -13.70 -8.36 -23.88
N ALA A 320 -12.83 -7.35 -23.82
CA ALA A 320 -11.38 -7.53 -23.84
C ALA A 320 -10.82 -8.03 -22.50
N LEU A 321 -11.51 -7.74 -21.39
CA LEU A 321 -11.08 -8.18 -20.05
C LEU A 321 -11.00 -9.70 -19.96
N ALA A 322 -12.01 -10.42 -20.45
CA ALA A 322 -12.04 -11.88 -20.38
C ALA A 322 -10.86 -12.54 -21.13
N ASP A 323 -10.49 -12.00 -22.30
CA ASP A 323 -9.35 -12.49 -23.09
C ASP A 323 -8.02 -12.23 -22.37
N ILE A 324 -7.87 -11.06 -21.74
CA ILE A 324 -6.67 -10.72 -20.97
C ILE A 324 -6.58 -11.56 -19.69
N GLU A 325 -7.69 -11.74 -18.97
CA GLU A 325 -7.74 -12.62 -17.80
C GLU A 325 -7.37 -14.07 -18.16
N GLN A 326 -7.87 -14.57 -19.29
CA GLN A 326 -7.53 -15.91 -19.78
C GLN A 326 -6.04 -16.00 -20.12
N ARG A 327 -5.48 -15.00 -20.83
CA ARG A 327 -4.04 -14.96 -21.13
C ARG A 327 -3.19 -14.94 -19.86
N ILE A 328 -3.58 -14.18 -18.84
CA ILE A 328 -2.88 -14.14 -17.55
C ILE A 328 -2.91 -15.51 -16.87
N LYS A 329 -4.06 -16.20 -16.90
CA LYS A 329 -4.18 -17.59 -16.42
C LYS A 329 -3.30 -18.56 -17.20
N ASP A 330 -3.25 -18.43 -18.53
CA ASP A 330 -2.42 -19.27 -19.39
C ASP A 330 -0.92 -19.08 -19.12
N LEU A 331 -0.51 -17.88 -18.70
CA LEU A 331 0.85 -17.59 -18.22
C LEU A 331 1.15 -18.22 -16.85
N GLY A 332 0.14 -18.80 -16.19
CA GLY A 332 0.22 -19.42 -14.86
C GLY A 332 0.17 -18.42 -13.72
N LEU A 333 -0.38 -17.23 -13.95
CA LEU A 333 -0.49 -16.19 -12.93
C LEU A 333 -1.89 -16.20 -12.29
N ASN A 334 -1.93 -16.05 -10.98
CA ASN A 334 -3.17 -15.83 -10.22
C ASN A 334 -3.42 -14.32 -10.08
N LEU A 335 -4.58 -13.85 -10.55
CA LEU A 335 -5.08 -12.48 -10.41
C LEU A 335 -5.63 -12.20 -9.00
#